data_AF-A0A1U8YKG0-F1
#
_entry.id   AF-A0A1U8YKG0-F1
#
_cell.length_a   1.000
_cell.length_b   1.000
_cell.length_c   1.000
_cell.angle_alpha   90.00
_cell.angle_beta   90.00
_cell.angle_gamma   90.00
#
_symmetry.space_group_name_H-M   'P 1'
#
loop_
_entity.id
_entity.type
_entity.pdbx_description
1 polymer ?
#
loop_
_entity_poly.entity_id
_entity_poly.type
_entity_poly.pdbx_seq_one_letter_code
_entity_poly.pdbx_strand_id
1 'polypeptide(L)'
;FHWLLAWAGLEQNTLAIIPIIAKHHHPRATEATTKYFLTQAAASATILFASTINAWSTGTWDITQLTNQHASIALTMALAMKLGLAPLHFWLPEVLQGSSLKTALIITTWQKMAPISLLYMTHPSLHPPTLLTMGLLSALTGGWAGLNQTQTRKIMAFSSIAHLGWMMSILTLSPNILLLNLALYILMTSAMFMVLITS
;
A
#
# COMPACT_ATOMS: atom_id res chain seq x y z
N PHE A 1 9.95 18.91 6.56
CA PHE A 1 8.81 17.97 6.57
C PHE A 1 9.09 16.95 7.66
N HIS A 2 8.25 16.81 8.69
CA HIS A 2 8.61 15.99 9.86
C HIS A 2 8.11 14.55 9.77
N TRP A 3 8.98 13.56 9.98
CA TRP A 3 8.64 12.12 9.96
C TRP A 3 7.47 11.75 10.89
N LEU A 4 7.46 12.29 12.12
CA LEU A 4 6.38 12.06 13.09
C LEU A 4 5.00 12.47 12.55
N LEU A 5 4.92 13.58 11.81
CA LEU A 5 3.66 14.07 11.24
C LEU A 5 3.17 13.16 10.12
N ALA A 6 4.09 12.70 9.25
CA ALA A 6 3.76 11.72 8.21
C ALA A 6 3.26 10.40 8.81
N TRP A 7 3.92 9.91 9.87
CA TRP A 7 3.48 8.72 10.59
C TRP A 7 2.10 8.92 11.22
N ALA A 8 1.86 10.03 11.92
CA ALA A 8 0.57 10.33 12.53
C ALA A 8 -0.57 10.38 11.49
N GLY A 9 -0.31 10.96 10.32
CA GLY A 9 -1.28 10.96 9.22
C GLY A 9 -1.60 9.57 8.68
N LEU A 10 -0.59 8.70 8.56
CA LEU A 10 -0.80 7.30 8.18
C LEU A 10 -1.59 6.53 9.23
N GLU A 11 -1.35 6.77 10.52
CA GLU A 11 -2.08 6.11 11.61
C GLU A 11 -3.52 6.60 11.74
N GLN A 12 -3.76 7.89 11.53
CA GLN A 12 -5.12 8.40 11.48
C GLN A 12 -5.90 7.73 10.34
N ASN A 13 -5.25 7.49 9.20
CA ASN A 13 -5.87 6.81 8.07
C ASN A 13 -6.19 5.32 8.36
N THR A 14 -5.32 4.60 9.07
CA THR A 14 -5.57 3.20 9.47
C THR A 14 -6.68 3.12 10.51
N LEU A 15 -6.69 4.00 11.50
CA LEU A 15 -7.72 4.02 12.53
C LEU A 15 -9.09 4.41 11.97
N ALA A 16 -9.14 5.36 11.03
CA ALA A 16 -10.40 5.81 10.43
C ALA A 16 -11.09 4.74 9.57
N ILE A 17 -10.33 3.84 8.92
CA ILE A 17 -10.90 2.83 8.02
C ILE A 17 -11.37 1.57 8.76
N ILE A 18 -10.87 1.28 9.97
CA ILE A 18 -11.22 0.09 10.75
C ILE A 18 -12.74 -0.04 11.00
N PRO A 19 -13.44 1.00 11.51
CA PRO A 19 -14.89 0.93 11.71
C PRO A 19 -15.66 0.75 10.39
N ILE A 20 -15.12 1.30 9.30
CA ILE A 20 -15.73 1.21 7.98
C ILE A 20 -15.70 -0.24 7.47
N ILE A 21 -14.59 -0.98 7.68
CA ILE A 21 -14.48 -2.41 7.33
C ILE A 21 -15.40 -3.26 8.23
N ALA A 22 -15.43 -2.98 9.54
CA ALA A 22 -16.22 -3.72 10.51
C ALA A 22 -17.72 -3.37 10.52
N LYS A 23 -18.18 -2.50 9.59
CA LYS A 23 -19.54 -1.97 9.58
C LYS A 23 -20.62 -3.05 9.61
N HIS A 24 -20.39 -4.15 8.90
CA HIS A 24 -21.26 -5.32 8.99
C HIS A 24 -20.70 -6.25 10.06
N HIS A 25 -21.47 -6.53 11.12
CA HIS A 25 -21.09 -7.41 12.22
C HIS A 25 -21.07 -8.91 11.85
N HIS A 26 -20.57 -9.23 10.65
CA HIS A 26 -20.40 -10.59 10.17
C HIS A 26 -18.99 -11.10 10.55
N PRO A 27 -18.82 -12.39 10.93
CA PRO A 27 -17.52 -12.94 11.35
C PRO A 27 -16.42 -12.77 10.29
N ARG A 28 -16.78 -12.82 9.00
CA ARG A 28 -15.84 -12.56 7.89
C ARG A 28 -15.33 -11.11 7.85
N ALA A 29 -16.19 -10.15 8.17
CA ALA A 29 -15.81 -8.74 8.19
C ALA A 29 -14.92 -8.45 9.41
N THR A 30 -15.21 -9.05 10.57
CA THR A 30 -14.34 -8.94 11.75
C THR A 30 -12.98 -9.57 11.50
N GLU A 31 -12.91 -10.74 10.86
CA GLU A 31 -11.64 -11.36 10.46
C GLU A 31 -10.84 -10.44 9.52
N ALA A 32 -11.48 -9.88 8.49
CA ALA A 32 -10.85 -8.92 7.59
C ALA A 32 -10.32 -7.68 8.33
N THR A 33 -11.10 -7.11 9.25
CA THR A 33 -10.67 -5.98 10.08
C THR A 33 -9.45 -6.32 10.93
N THR A 34 -9.43 -7.50 11.56
CA THR A 34 -8.26 -7.93 12.37
C THR A 34 -7.01 -8.10 11.53
N LYS A 35 -7.12 -8.72 10.34
CA LYS A 35 -6.00 -8.89 9.40
C LYS A 35 -5.46 -7.55 8.91
N TYR A 36 -6.35 -6.63 8.56
CA TYR A 36 -5.98 -5.28 8.15
C TYR A 36 -5.27 -4.52 9.29
N PHE A 37 -5.84 -4.56 10.50
CA PHE A 37 -5.26 -3.87 11.65
C PHE A 37 -3.85 -4.37 11.96
N LEU A 38 -3.64 -5.68 12.06
CA LEU A 38 -2.34 -6.27 12.42
C LEU A 38 -1.26 -5.92 11.39
N THR A 39 -1.56 -6.02 10.11
CA THR A 39 -0.58 -5.73 9.05
C THR A 39 -0.24 -4.25 8.98
N GLN A 40 -1.24 -3.39 9.12
CA GLN A 40 -1.05 -1.95 9.08
C GLN A 40 -0.37 -1.40 10.34
N ALA A 41 -0.63 -1.98 11.50
CA ALA A 41 0.08 -1.69 12.75
C ALA A 41 1.54 -2.13 12.66
N ALA A 42 1.83 -3.33 12.16
CA ALA A 42 3.21 -3.76 11.93
C ALA A 42 3.94 -2.85 10.93
N ALA A 43 3.26 -2.44 9.85
CA ALA A 43 3.79 -1.48 8.88
C ALA A 43 4.05 -0.10 9.51
N SER A 44 3.18 0.38 10.39
CA SER A 44 3.36 1.67 11.08
C SER A 44 4.55 1.65 12.04
N ALA A 45 4.71 0.56 12.81
CA ALA A 45 5.81 0.38 13.73
C ALA A 45 7.16 0.31 12.99
N THR A 46 7.18 -0.35 11.83
CA THR A 46 8.38 -0.41 10.97
C THR A 46 8.71 0.93 10.33
N ILE A 47 7.73 1.79 10.00
CA ILE A 47 7.98 3.19 9.58
C ILE A 47 8.66 3.98 10.70
N LEU A 48 8.13 3.90 11.94
CA LEU A 48 8.77 4.55 13.09
C LEU A 48 10.19 4.03 13.28
N PHE A 49 10.38 2.72 13.27
CA PHE A 49 11.70 2.10 13.40
C PHE A 49 12.68 2.61 12.34
N ALA A 50 12.27 2.65 11.06
CA ALA A 50 13.09 3.20 9.97
C ALA A 50 13.45 4.68 10.22
N SER A 51 12.48 5.50 10.64
CA SER A 51 12.73 6.91 10.95
C SER A 51 13.68 7.11 12.13
N THR A 52 13.58 6.28 13.17
CA THR A 52 14.48 6.34 14.35
C THR A 52 15.90 5.94 14.01
N ILE A 53 16.10 4.92 13.16
CA ILE A 53 17.44 4.53 12.67
C ILE A 53 18.06 5.67 11.88
N ASN A 54 17.28 6.32 11.01
CA ASN A 54 17.76 7.44 10.22
C ASN A 54 18.13 8.62 11.12
N ALA A 55 17.23 9.03 12.02
CA ALA A 55 17.45 10.11 12.97
C ALA A 55 18.63 9.84 13.93
N TRP A 56 18.85 8.59 14.32
CA TRP A 56 20.02 8.19 15.10
C TRP A 56 21.33 8.44 14.34
N SER A 57 21.34 8.22 13.02
CA SER A 57 22.53 8.42 12.18
C SER A 57 22.76 9.87 11.75
N THR A 58 21.71 10.66 11.50
CA THR A 58 21.83 12.03 10.95
C THR A 58 21.54 13.13 11.96
N GLY A 59 20.87 12.82 13.07
CA GLY A 59 20.34 13.81 14.02
C GLY A 59 19.13 14.60 13.51
N THR A 60 18.60 14.29 12.32
CA THR A 60 17.48 15.03 11.70
C THR A 60 16.24 14.17 11.52
N TRP A 61 15.07 14.80 11.67
CA TRP A 61 13.76 14.16 11.49
C TRP A 61 13.08 14.52 10.16
N ASP A 62 13.85 15.02 9.20
CA ASP A 62 13.32 15.43 7.90
C ASP A 62 13.08 14.25 6.96
N ILE A 63 11.93 14.26 6.27
CA ILE A 63 11.51 13.18 5.36
C ILE A 63 12.45 13.03 4.16
N THR A 64 12.97 14.14 3.63
CA THR A 64 13.77 14.16 2.40
C THR A 64 15.21 13.68 2.62
N GLN A 65 15.67 13.60 3.87
CA GLN A 65 17.03 13.24 4.21
C GLN A 65 17.12 11.79 4.70
N LEU A 66 16.82 10.82 3.82
CA LEU A 66 17.13 9.42 4.11
C LEU A 66 18.53 9.09 3.62
N THR A 67 19.48 8.96 4.55
CA THR A 67 20.89 8.71 4.21
C THR A 67 21.32 7.29 4.56
N ASN A 68 20.71 6.69 5.58
CA ASN A 68 21.04 5.34 6.01
C ASN A 68 20.34 4.29 5.12
N GLN A 69 21.13 3.44 4.48
CA GLN A 69 20.64 2.39 3.59
C GLN A 69 19.74 1.38 4.29
N HIS A 70 20.03 1.04 5.54
CA HIS A 70 19.17 0.12 6.30
C HIS A 70 17.81 0.76 6.61
N ALA A 71 17.79 2.07 6.87
CA ALA A 71 16.54 2.81 7.05
C ALA A 71 15.74 2.90 5.74
N SER A 72 16.39 3.08 4.59
CA SER A 72 15.71 3.13 3.29
C SER A 72 15.07 1.78 2.93
N ILE A 73 15.77 0.68 3.17
CA ILE A 73 15.22 -0.67 2.96
C ILE A 73 14.07 -0.94 3.94
N ALA A 74 14.21 -0.61 5.22
CA ALA A 74 13.14 -0.77 6.20
C ALA A 74 11.89 0.06 5.84
N LEU A 75 12.08 1.32 5.42
CA LEU A 75 11.00 2.20 4.98
C LEU A 75 10.29 1.64 3.74
N THR A 76 11.03 1.19 2.73
CA THR A 76 10.44 0.60 1.52
C THR A 76 9.63 -0.65 1.84
N MET A 77 10.14 -1.53 2.70
CA MET A 77 9.41 -2.71 3.16
C MET A 77 8.14 -2.33 3.93
N ALA A 78 8.20 -1.32 4.79
CA ALA A 78 7.06 -0.86 5.56
C ALA A 78 5.96 -0.25 4.67
N LEU A 79 6.33 0.60 3.70
CA LEU A 79 5.40 1.15 2.72
C LEU A 79 4.85 0.06 1.79
N ALA A 80 5.66 -0.96 1.47
CA ALA A 80 5.23 -2.13 0.72
C ALA A 80 4.18 -2.96 1.48
N MET A 81 4.32 -3.12 2.80
CA MET A 81 3.27 -3.73 3.64
C MET A 81 1.98 -2.91 3.57
N LYS A 82 2.06 -1.57 3.71
CA LYS A 82 0.87 -0.69 3.66
C LYS A 82 0.14 -0.77 2.33
N LEU A 83 0.88 -0.86 1.22
CA LEU A 83 0.33 -0.93 -0.14
C LEU A 83 -0.11 -2.34 -0.56
N GLY A 84 0.37 -3.39 0.12
CA GLY A 84 0.09 -4.78 -0.24
C GLY A 84 0.92 -5.28 -1.43
N LEU A 85 2.18 -4.86 -1.53
CA LEU A 85 3.13 -5.37 -2.53
C LEU A 85 3.65 -6.76 -2.14
N ALA A 86 4.02 -7.58 -3.13
CA ALA A 86 4.65 -8.87 -2.86
C ALA A 86 6.06 -8.69 -2.26
N PRO A 87 6.46 -9.52 -1.27
CA PRO A 87 5.77 -10.72 -0.76
C PRO A 87 4.65 -10.44 0.27
N LEU A 88 4.48 -9.21 0.72
CA LEU A 88 3.60 -8.77 1.82
C LEU A 88 2.14 -8.50 1.38
N HIS A 89 1.72 -9.12 0.27
CA HIS A 89 0.45 -8.89 -0.41
C HIS A 89 -0.73 -9.71 0.15
N PHE A 90 -0.46 -10.74 0.96
CA PHE A 90 -1.46 -11.74 1.36
C PHE A 90 -2.69 -11.18 2.06
N TRP A 91 -2.56 -10.04 2.75
CA TRP A 91 -3.68 -9.41 3.45
C TRP A 91 -4.72 -8.83 2.48
N LEU A 92 -4.29 -8.33 1.32
CA LEU A 92 -5.13 -7.49 0.47
C LEU A 92 -6.30 -8.26 -0.17
N PRO A 93 -6.12 -9.47 -0.75
CA PRO A 93 -7.23 -10.27 -1.26
C PRO A 93 -8.25 -10.70 -0.19
N GLU A 94 -7.78 -11.01 1.01
CA GLU A 94 -8.65 -11.47 2.10
C GLU A 94 -9.48 -10.34 2.69
N VAL A 95 -8.86 -9.18 2.91
CA VAL A 95 -9.54 -7.98 3.42
C VAL A 95 -10.58 -7.50 2.41
N LEU A 96 -10.26 -7.46 1.12
CA LEU A 96 -11.22 -7.05 0.10
C LEU A 96 -12.40 -8.00 0.03
N GLN A 97 -12.18 -9.33 0.11
CA GLN A 97 -13.27 -10.31 0.09
C GLN A 97 -14.18 -10.22 1.32
N GLY A 98 -13.62 -9.92 2.51
CA GLY A 98 -14.40 -9.78 3.75
C GLY A 98 -15.13 -8.43 3.88
N SER A 99 -14.77 -7.44 3.08
CA SER A 99 -15.34 -6.09 3.11
C SER A 99 -16.46 -5.90 2.07
N SER A 100 -17.31 -4.87 2.26
CA SER A 100 -18.31 -4.47 1.25
C SER A 100 -17.64 -3.88 -0.01
N LEU A 101 -18.37 -3.83 -1.14
CA LEU A 101 -17.82 -3.25 -2.38
C LEU A 101 -17.44 -1.76 -2.24
N LYS A 102 -18.25 -0.98 -1.51
CA LYS A 102 -17.95 0.45 -1.25
C LYS A 102 -16.66 0.62 -0.44
N THR A 103 -16.44 -0.25 0.54
CA THR A 103 -15.22 -0.21 1.36
C THR A 103 -14.01 -0.73 0.60
N ALA A 104 -14.20 -1.74 -0.25
CA ALA A 104 -13.17 -2.23 -1.15
C ALA A 104 -12.68 -1.16 -2.14
N LEU A 105 -13.59 -0.32 -2.66
CA LEU A 105 -13.23 0.85 -3.46
C LEU A 105 -12.33 1.82 -2.68
N ILE A 106 -12.69 2.16 -1.44
CA ILE A 106 -11.89 3.09 -0.60
C ILE A 106 -10.51 2.49 -0.30
N ILE A 107 -10.42 1.20 0.00
CA ILE A 107 -9.16 0.51 0.28
C ILE A 107 -8.26 0.46 -0.95
N THR A 108 -8.83 0.21 -2.13
CA THR A 108 -8.03 0.09 -3.37
C THR A 108 -7.61 1.45 -3.94
N THR A 109 -8.31 2.55 -3.61
CA THR A 109 -8.02 3.89 -4.15
C THR A 109 -7.40 4.82 -3.10
N TRP A 110 -8.20 5.24 -2.12
CA TRP A 110 -7.83 6.25 -1.12
C TRP A 110 -6.64 5.82 -0.26
N GLN A 111 -6.65 4.56 0.22
CA GLN A 111 -5.58 4.06 1.10
C GLN A 111 -4.20 4.00 0.42
N LYS A 112 -4.14 4.06 -0.91
CA LYS A 112 -2.88 4.05 -1.66
C LYS A 112 -2.24 5.43 -1.80
N MET A 113 -3.03 6.50 -1.68
CA MET A 113 -2.56 7.88 -1.91
C MET A 113 -1.44 8.28 -0.96
N ALA A 114 -1.65 8.10 0.35
CA ALA A 114 -0.67 8.53 1.34
C ALA A 114 0.66 7.76 1.26
N PRO A 115 0.69 6.41 1.20
CA PRO A 115 1.97 5.69 1.06
C PRO A 115 2.70 6.00 -0.26
N ILE A 116 1.99 6.18 -1.38
CA ILE A 116 2.62 6.54 -2.66
C ILE A 116 3.21 7.96 -2.60
N SER A 117 2.56 8.90 -1.91
CA SER A 117 3.10 10.25 -1.72
C SER A 117 4.44 10.22 -0.95
N LEU A 118 4.57 9.35 0.05
CA LEU A 118 5.83 9.19 0.78
C LEU A 118 6.92 8.58 -0.10
N LEU A 119 6.59 7.53 -0.88
CA LEU A 119 7.52 6.96 -1.86
C LEU A 119 7.98 8.00 -2.90
N TYR A 120 7.08 8.87 -3.34
CA TYR A 120 7.41 9.97 -4.25
C TYR A 120 8.39 10.96 -3.60
N MET A 121 8.12 11.38 -2.35
CA MET A 121 8.99 12.32 -1.62
C MET A 121 10.38 11.75 -1.31
N THR A 122 10.46 10.45 -0.99
CA THR A 122 11.73 9.80 -0.62
C THR A 122 12.43 9.14 -1.81
N HIS A 123 11.86 9.20 -3.02
CA HIS A 123 12.37 8.56 -4.24
C HIS A 123 13.90 8.60 -4.43
N PRO A 124 14.60 9.76 -4.33
CA PRO A 124 16.03 9.83 -4.61
C PRO A 124 16.89 9.00 -3.66
N SER A 125 16.38 8.67 -2.47
CA SER A 125 17.08 7.92 -1.42
C SER A 125 16.72 6.43 -1.35
N LEU A 126 15.78 5.98 -2.19
CA LEU A 126 15.31 4.59 -2.17
C LEU A 126 16.33 3.68 -2.84
N HIS A 127 16.50 2.48 -2.29
CA HIS A 127 17.38 1.47 -2.87
C HIS A 127 16.73 0.81 -4.10
N PRO A 128 17.27 1.02 -5.33
CA PRO A 128 16.61 0.57 -6.56
C PRO A 128 16.40 -0.94 -6.70
N PRO A 129 17.36 -1.84 -6.37
CA PRO A 129 17.18 -3.26 -6.62
C PRO A 129 16.13 -3.87 -5.69
N THR A 130 16.00 -3.41 -4.44
CA THR A 130 14.89 -3.84 -3.57
C THR A 130 13.53 -3.41 -4.13
N LEU A 131 13.49 -2.23 -4.76
CA LEU A 131 12.26 -1.69 -5.29
C LEU A 131 11.82 -2.39 -6.58
N LEU A 132 12.78 -2.65 -7.49
CA LEU A 132 12.56 -3.41 -8.71
C LEU A 132 12.20 -4.88 -8.44
N THR A 133 12.88 -5.53 -7.48
CA THR A 133 12.55 -6.92 -7.10
C THR A 133 11.13 -7.03 -6.56
N MET A 134 10.72 -6.14 -5.65
CA MET A 134 9.33 -6.10 -5.17
C MET A 134 8.33 -5.75 -6.30
N GLY A 135 8.69 -4.83 -7.20
CA GLY A 135 7.86 -4.47 -8.36
C GLY A 135 7.61 -5.63 -9.31
N LEU A 136 8.66 -6.36 -9.69
CA LEU A 136 8.56 -7.53 -10.56
C LEU A 136 7.81 -8.68 -9.87
N LEU A 137 8.11 -8.96 -8.60
CA LEU A 137 7.40 -9.99 -7.84
C LEU A 137 5.90 -9.68 -7.73
N SER A 138 5.52 -8.43 -7.51
CA SER A 138 4.11 -8.03 -7.44
C SER A 138 3.40 -8.08 -8.79
N ALA A 139 4.06 -7.69 -9.88
CA ALA A 139 3.51 -7.85 -11.23
C ALA A 139 3.26 -9.34 -11.56
N LEU A 140 4.22 -10.22 -11.27
CA LEU A 140 4.11 -11.66 -11.51
C LEU A 140 3.05 -12.31 -10.63
N THR A 141 3.06 -12.05 -9.33
CA THR A 141 2.09 -12.63 -8.38
C THR A 141 0.67 -12.14 -8.66
N GLY A 142 0.49 -10.84 -8.94
CA GLY A 142 -0.82 -10.29 -9.33
C GLY A 142 -1.36 -10.92 -10.62
N GLY A 143 -0.50 -11.15 -11.61
CA GLY A 143 -0.89 -11.83 -12.85
C GLY A 143 -1.29 -13.30 -12.62
N TRP A 144 -0.40 -14.09 -12.01
CA TRP A 144 -0.62 -15.54 -11.86
C TRP A 144 -1.75 -15.88 -10.88
N ALA A 145 -1.77 -15.22 -9.71
CA ALA A 145 -2.74 -15.54 -8.67
C ALA A 145 -4.16 -15.05 -9.03
N GLY A 146 -4.26 -14.03 -9.90
CA GLY A 146 -5.54 -13.53 -10.42
C GLY A 146 -6.28 -14.53 -11.31
N LEU A 147 -5.56 -15.36 -12.07
CA LEU A 147 -6.16 -16.33 -12.99
C LEU A 147 -7.00 -17.41 -12.29
N ASN A 148 -6.66 -17.74 -11.04
CA ASN A 148 -7.32 -18.79 -10.26
C ASN A 148 -8.47 -18.27 -9.38
N GLN A 149 -8.98 -17.05 -9.63
CA GLN A 149 -10.06 -16.46 -8.83
C GLN A 149 -11.34 -16.30 -9.65
N THR A 150 -12.46 -16.73 -9.08
CA THR A 150 -13.81 -16.47 -9.63
C THR A 150 -14.47 -15.27 -8.96
N GLN A 151 -14.03 -14.92 -7.75
CA GLN A 151 -14.60 -13.83 -6.96
C GLN A 151 -14.09 -12.48 -7.47
N THR A 152 -15.00 -11.62 -7.95
CA THR A 152 -14.67 -10.31 -8.54
C THR A 152 -13.81 -9.45 -7.61
N ARG A 153 -14.07 -9.45 -6.30
CA ARG A 153 -13.27 -8.72 -5.30
C ARG A 153 -11.83 -9.22 -5.21
N LYS A 154 -11.59 -10.53 -5.32
CA LYS A 154 -10.22 -11.08 -5.35
C LYS A 154 -9.52 -10.83 -6.68
N ILE A 155 -10.25 -10.85 -7.80
CA ILE A 155 -9.70 -10.47 -9.11
C ILE A 155 -9.24 -9.00 -9.05
N MET A 156 -10.07 -8.11 -8.53
CA MET A 156 -9.71 -6.69 -8.31
C MET A 156 -8.55 -6.52 -7.33
N ALA A 157 -8.44 -7.40 -6.33
CA ALA A 157 -7.32 -7.41 -5.41
C ALA A 157 -5.99 -7.68 -6.15
N PHE A 158 -5.94 -8.75 -6.94
CA PHE A 158 -4.73 -9.14 -7.67
C PHE A 158 -4.38 -8.18 -8.82
N SER A 159 -5.38 -7.61 -9.52
CA SER A 159 -5.11 -6.53 -10.48
C SER A 159 -4.48 -5.33 -9.80
N SER A 160 -4.92 -5.00 -8.58
CA SER A 160 -4.36 -3.91 -7.78
C SER A 160 -2.89 -4.15 -7.38
N ILE A 161 -2.52 -5.41 -7.11
CA ILE A 161 -1.15 -5.81 -6.78
C ILE A 161 -0.27 -5.70 -8.03
N ALA A 162 -0.76 -6.13 -9.19
CA ALA A 162 -0.04 -6.03 -10.45
C ALA A 162 0.22 -4.58 -10.86
N HIS A 163 -0.80 -3.71 -10.79
CA HIS A 163 -0.65 -2.28 -11.08
C HIS A 163 0.34 -1.60 -10.13
N LEU A 164 0.30 -1.92 -8.83
CA LEU A 164 1.30 -1.44 -7.88
C LEU A 164 2.70 -1.91 -8.22
N GLY A 165 2.87 -3.14 -8.72
CA GLY A 165 4.17 -3.62 -9.18
C GLY A 165 4.77 -2.79 -10.31
N TRP A 166 3.94 -2.46 -11.30
CA TRP A 166 4.34 -1.53 -12.37
C TRP A 166 4.68 -0.14 -11.82
N MET A 167 3.87 0.39 -10.90
CA MET A 167 4.15 1.66 -10.24
C MET A 167 5.51 1.66 -9.54
N MET A 168 5.85 0.61 -8.79
CA MET A 168 7.17 0.49 -8.17
C MET A 168 8.29 0.43 -9.23
N SER A 169 8.15 -0.38 -10.28
CA SER A 169 9.18 -0.42 -11.32
C SER A 169 9.40 0.92 -12.03
N ILE A 170 8.35 1.72 -12.21
CA ILE A 170 8.41 3.04 -12.85
C ILE A 170 9.03 4.06 -11.91
N LEU A 171 8.81 3.93 -10.60
CA LEU A 171 9.33 4.85 -9.59
C LEU A 171 10.84 5.03 -9.75
N THR A 172 11.60 3.94 -9.97
CA THR A 172 13.08 4.01 -10.15
C THR A 172 13.54 4.75 -11.39
N LEU A 173 12.67 4.94 -12.38
CA LEU A 173 12.97 5.61 -13.65
C LEU A 173 12.53 7.07 -13.60
N SER A 174 11.24 7.30 -13.31
CA SER A 174 10.70 8.64 -13.23
C SER A 174 9.47 8.73 -12.33
N PRO A 175 9.48 9.61 -11.31
CA PRO A 175 8.37 9.73 -10.37
C PRO A 175 7.15 10.44 -10.99
N ASN A 176 7.30 11.13 -12.12
CA ASN A 176 6.17 11.76 -12.82
C ASN A 176 5.29 10.74 -13.56
N ILE A 177 5.89 9.70 -14.16
CA ILE A 177 5.13 8.63 -14.84
C ILE A 177 4.40 7.76 -13.80
N LEU A 178 4.97 7.61 -12.59
CA LEU A 178 4.27 6.98 -11.46
C LEU A 178 2.93 7.69 -11.17
N LEU A 179 2.93 9.02 -11.07
CA LEU A 179 1.72 9.79 -10.78
C LEU A 179 0.66 9.63 -11.88
N LEU A 180 1.09 9.61 -13.14
CA LEU A 180 0.21 9.33 -14.28
C LEU A 180 -0.43 7.93 -14.16
N ASN A 181 0.39 6.91 -13.87
CA ASN A 181 -0.11 5.54 -13.71
C ASN A 181 -1.06 5.40 -12.51
N LEU A 182 -0.77 6.09 -11.40
CA LEU A 182 -1.68 6.15 -10.24
C LEU A 182 -3.03 6.76 -10.62
N ALA A 183 -3.04 7.87 -11.36
CA ALA A 183 -4.27 8.53 -11.80
C ALA A 183 -5.11 7.61 -12.70
N LEU A 184 -4.48 6.96 -13.69
CA LEU A 184 -5.15 6.00 -14.57
C LEU A 184 -5.70 4.81 -13.77
N TYR A 185 -4.91 4.28 -12.83
CA TYR A 185 -5.34 3.18 -11.97
C TYR A 185 -6.56 3.55 -11.12
N ILE A 186 -6.59 4.73 -10.49
CA ILE A 186 -7.73 5.18 -9.69
C ILE A 186 -8.97 5.33 -10.58
N LEU A 187 -8.82 5.89 -11.79
CA LEU A 187 -9.93 6.05 -12.73
C LEU A 187 -10.51 4.70 -13.17
N MET A 188 -9.67 3.75 -13.59
CA MET A 188 -10.13 2.43 -14.04
C MET A 188 -10.75 1.62 -12.90
N THR A 189 -10.15 1.63 -11.71
CA THR A 189 -10.67 0.88 -10.56
C THR A 189 -11.96 1.45 -10.03
N SER A 190 -12.08 2.78 -9.94
CA SER A 190 -13.34 3.42 -9.57
C SER A 190 -14.45 3.10 -10.57
N ALA A 191 -14.19 3.19 -11.88
CA ALA A 191 -15.16 2.81 -12.91
C ALA A 191 -15.66 1.37 -12.72
N MET A 192 -14.75 0.40 -12.55
CA MET A 192 -15.10 -1.00 -12.35
C MET A 192 -15.90 -1.25 -11.06
N PHE A 193 -15.47 -0.67 -9.93
CA PHE A 193 -16.22 -0.82 -8.68
C PHE A 193 -17.59 -0.15 -8.75
N MET A 194 -17.73 0.98 -9.44
CA MET A 194 -19.04 1.63 -9.60
C MET A 194 -20.00 0.73 -10.37
N VAL A 195 -19.56 0.10 -11.47
CA VAL A 195 -20.36 -0.88 -12.20
C VAL A 195 -20.79 -2.03 -11.29
N LEU A 196 -19.86 -2.61 -10.53
CA LEU A 196 -20.13 -3.72 -9.59
C LEU A 196 -21.05 -3.34 -8.42
N ILE A 197 -21.06 -2.07 -8.00
CA ILE A 197 -21.94 -1.58 -6.93
C ILE A 197 -23.37 -1.36 -7.46
N THR A 198 -23.51 -1.00 -8.74
CA THR A 198 -24.81 -0.75 -9.37
C THR A 198 -25.48 -1.99 -9.96
N SER A 199 -24.70 -3.05 -10.24
CA SER A 199 -25.20 -4.36 -10.69
C SER A 199 -25.75 -5.19 -9.54
#